data_AF-A0A1D7VV14-F1
#
_entry.id   AF-A0A1D7VV14-F1
#
_cell.length_a   1.000
_cell.length_b   1.000
_cell.length_c   1.000
_cell.angle_alpha   90.00
_cell.angle_beta   90.00
_cell.angle_gamma   90.00
#
_symmetry.space_group_name_H-M   'P 1'
#
loop_
_entity.id
_entity.type
_entity.pdbx_description
1 polymer ?
#
loop_
_entity_poly.entity_id
_entity_poly.type
_entity_poly.pdbx_seq_one_letter_code
_entity_poly.pdbx_strand_id
1 'polypeptide(L)'
;MATTPVQETLMPSAAGFLTLMHAHGLITQPFTIPGVTRNHAVMVSLTEIHPDGQPFVGDAVMKVCNVAAHDGGVDVRAEISWDSDLPVRVSFLIS
;
A
#
# COMPACT_ATOMS: atom_id res chain seq x y z
N MET A 1 12.08 38.16 21.12
CA MET A 1 11.69 38.02 19.69
C MET A 1 11.10 36.64 19.52
N ALA A 2 9.84 36.54 19.09
CA ALA A 2 9.18 35.26 18.84
C ALA A 2 9.25 34.96 17.34
N THR A 3 9.81 33.81 16.97
CA THR A 3 9.87 33.32 15.59
C THR A 3 8.51 32.76 15.20
N THR A 4 7.85 33.40 14.24
CA THR A 4 6.62 32.90 13.61
C THR A 4 6.94 31.62 12.84
N PRO A 5 6.21 30.51 13.02
CA PRO A 5 6.39 29.31 12.21
C PRO A 5 5.95 29.61 10.76
N VAL A 6 6.83 29.30 9.80
CA VAL A 6 6.51 29.33 8.37
C VAL A 6 5.70 28.07 8.09
N GLN A 7 4.43 28.24 7.73
CA GLN A 7 3.59 27.13 7.28
C GLN A 7 3.82 26.93 5.78
N GLU A 8 4.57 25.89 5.44
CA GLU A 8 4.80 25.49 4.05
C GLU A 8 3.51 24.88 3.50
N THR A 9 2.92 25.52 2.48
CA THR A 9 1.73 25.00 1.81
C THR A 9 2.12 23.71 1.07
N LEU A 10 1.80 22.56 1.66
CA LEU A 10 1.95 21.26 1.03
C LEU A 10 0.89 21.09 -0.07
N MET A 11 1.33 20.99 -1.32
CA MET A 11 0.45 20.70 -2.46
C MET A 11 0.42 19.18 -2.67
N PRO A 12 -0.73 18.49 -2.59
CA PRO A 12 -0.76 17.05 -2.77
C PRO A 12 -0.64 16.70 -4.26
N SER A 13 0.55 16.26 -4.71
CA SER A 13 0.69 15.51 -5.96
C SER A 13 0.70 14.02 -5.66
N ALA A 14 -0.43 13.50 -5.15
CA ALA A 14 -0.54 12.09 -4.84
C ALA A 14 -1.11 11.30 -6.03
N ALA A 15 -0.40 10.26 -6.47
CA ALA A 15 -0.88 9.31 -7.47
C ALA A 15 -1.41 8.04 -6.78
N GLY A 16 -2.56 7.56 -7.26
CA GLY A 16 -3.19 6.33 -6.79
C GLY A 16 -2.96 5.17 -7.75
N PHE A 17 -2.53 4.02 -7.24
CA PHE A 17 -2.37 2.79 -8.01
C PHE A 17 -3.04 1.63 -7.30
N LEU A 18 -3.44 0.60 -8.04
CA LEU A 18 -3.95 -0.65 -7.47
C LEU A 18 -3.51 -1.85 -8.28
N THR A 19 -3.44 -3.00 -7.62
CA THR A 19 -3.28 -4.31 -8.26
C THR A 19 -4.01 -5.39 -7.46
N LEU A 20 -4.23 -6.53 -8.10
CA LEU A 20 -4.80 -7.73 -7.48
C LEU A 20 -3.71 -8.79 -7.31
N MET A 21 -3.74 -9.48 -6.18
CA MET A 21 -2.90 -10.64 -5.92
C MET A 21 -3.68 -11.72 -5.18
N HIS A 22 -3.15 -12.94 -5.16
CA HIS A 22 -3.64 -14.02 -4.32
C HIS A 22 -2.57 -14.34 -3.29
N ALA A 23 -2.90 -14.25 -2.01
CA ALA A 23 -1.93 -14.45 -0.94
C ALA A 23 -2.59 -14.83 0.39
N HIS A 24 -1.80 -15.41 1.28
CA HIS A 24 -2.10 -15.65 2.68
C HIS A 24 -0.81 -15.65 3.53
N GLY A 25 -0.96 -15.63 4.86
CA GLY A 25 0.16 -15.65 5.80
C GLY A 25 0.98 -14.36 5.78
N LEU A 26 2.26 -14.47 6.18
CA LEU A 26 3.21 -13.36 6.22
C LEU A 26 4.01 -13.33 4.91
N ILE A 27 3.83 -12.28 4.12
CA ILE A 27 4.44 -12.12 2.80
C ILE A 27 5.37 -10.90 2.75
N THR A 28 6.34 -10.94 1.84
CA THR A 28 7.10 -9.77 1.39
C THR A 28 7.05 -9.74 -0.13
N GLN A 29 6.34 -8.77 -0.68
CA GLN A 29 6.04 -8.69 -2.10
C GLN A 29 6.64 -7.40 -2.69
N PRO A 30 7.56 -7.49 -3.67
CA PRO A 30 7.99 -6.35 -4.46
C PRO A 30 6.93 -5.96 -5.51
N PHE A 31 6.74 -4.67 -5.73
CA PHE A 31 5.87 -4.11 -6.77
C PHE A 31 6.66 -3.13 -7.64
N THR A 32 6.67 -3.38 -8.95
CA THR A 32 7.26 -2.46 -9.93
C THR A 32 6.25 -1.35 -10.25
N ILE A 33 6.59 -0.11 -9.91
CA ILE A 33 5.75 1.06 -10.18
C ILE A 33 6.65 2.10 -10.86
N PRO A 34 6.56 2.24 -12.19
CA PRO A 34 7.41 3.19 -12.93
C PRO A 34 7.27 4.61 -12.41
N GLY A 35 8.40 5.30 -12.23
CA GLY A 35 8.44 6.68 -11.73
C GLY A 35 8.52 6.81 -10.20
N VAL A 36 8.30 5.74 -9.44
CA VAL A 36 8.59 5.74 -8.00
C VAL A 36 10.09 5.84 -7.79
N THR A 37 10.46 6.63 -6.78
CA THR A 37 11.84 6.78 -6.30
C THR A 37 11.86 6.51 -4.81
N ARG A 38 13.05 6.19 -4.29
CA ARG A 38 13.27 5.96 -2.85
C ARG A 38 12.85 7.12 -1.92
N ASN A 39 12.62 8.32 -2.47
CA ASN A 39 12.27 9.51 -1.70
C ASN A 39 10.76 9.76 -1.61
N HIS A 40 9.92 8.99 -2.33
CA HIS A 40 8.48 9.14 -2.27
C HIS A 40 7.92 8.65 -0.93
N ALA A 41 6.87 9.31 -0.46
CA ALA A 41 6.04 8.80 0.61
C ALA A 41 5.02 7.82 0.03
N VAL A 42 4.96 6.60 0.57
CA VAL A 42 4.06 5.55 0.08
C VAL A 42 3.17 5.05 1.21
N MET A 43 1.86 5.15 1.02
CA MET A 43 0.86 4.46 1.84
C MET A 43 0.29 3.27 1.08
N VAL A 44 0.07 2.17 1.80
CA VAL A 44 -0.48 0.94 1.23
C VAL A 44 -1.65 0.46 2.08
N SER A 45 -2.70 -0.04 1.41
CA SER A 45 -3.81 -0.74 2.06
C SER A 45 -4.09 -2.08 1.38
N LEU A 46 -4.62 -3.02 2.16
CA LEU A 46 -5.11 -4.32 1.67
C LEU A 46 -6.61 -4.41 1.86
N THR A 47 -7.30 -5.08 0.94
CA THR A 47 -8.73 -5.37 1.05
C THR A 47 -9.04 -6.67 0.33
N GLU A 48 -9.88 -7.51 0.91
CA GLU A 48 -10.37 -8.71 0.25
C GLU A 48 -11.27 -8.36 -0.94
N ILE A 49 -11.23 -9.18 -1.98
CA ILE A 49 -12.06 -9.02 -3.18
C ILE A 49 -13.01 -10.20 -3.30
N HIS A 50 -14.31 -9.91 -3.32
CA HIS A 50 -15.33 -10.94 -3.47
C HIS A 50 -15.26 -11.56 -4.88
N PRO A 51 -15.76 -12.79 -5.12
CA PRO A 51 -15.73 -13.40 -6.45
C PRO A 51 -16.41 -12.61 -7.58
N ASP A 52 -17.28 -11.65 -7.25
CA ASP A 52 -17.87 -10.70 -8.21
C ASP A 52 -16.98 -9.48 -8.51
N GLY A 53 -15.78 -9.43 -7.93
CA GLY A 53 -14.78 -8.38 -8.12
C GLY A 53 -14.89 -7.19 -7.16
N GLN A 54 -15.84 -7.19 -6.21
CA GLN A 54 -16.04 -6.05 -5.31
C GLN A 54 -15.18 -6.12 -4.04
N PRO A 55 -14.62 -5.00 -3.57
CA PRO A 55 -13.91 -4.97 -2.29
C PRO A 55 -14.89 -5.13 -1.13
N PHE A 56 -14.54 -5.94 -0.14
CA PHE A 56 -15.36 -6.16 1.04
C PHE A 56 -14.51 -6.41 2.30
N VAL A 57 -15.18 -6.41 3.45
CA VAL A 57 -14.57 -6.77 4.74
C VAL A 57 -15.00 -8.20 5.08
N GLY A 58 -14.11 -9.15 4.85
CA GLY A 58 -14.28 -10.55 5.26
C GLY A 58 -13.74 -10.82 6.66
N ASP A 59 -13.65 -12.12 7.00
CA ASP A 59 -13.20 -12.58 8.32
C ASP A 59 -11.67 -12.53 8.48
N ALA A 60 -10.93 -12.51 7.38
CA ALA A 60 -9.47 -12.50 7.40
C ALA A 60 -8.93 -11.16 7.93
N VAL A 61 -8.04 -11.23 8.92
CA VAL A 61 -7.32 -10.05 9.43
C VAL A 61 -6.16 -9.74 8.49
N MET A 62 -6.12 -8.53 7.96
CA MET A 62 -5.03 -8.06 7.08
C MET A 62 -4.28 -6.90 7.69
N LYS A 63 -2.94 -6.92 7.63
CA LYS A 63 -2.06 -5.86 8.13
C LYS A 63 -0.94 -5.59 7.14
N VAL A 64 -0.73 -4.32 6.82
CA VAL A 64 0.53 -3.87 6.20
C VAL A 64 1.54 -3.64 7.33
N CYS A 65 2.65 -4.36 7.30
CA CYS A 65 3.69 -4.31 8.34
C CYS A 65 4.77 -3.28 8.01
N ASN A 66 5.31 -3.33 6.79
CA ASN A 66 6.37 -2.44 6.33
C ASN A 66 6.15 -2.08 4.86
N VAL A 67 6.49 -0.84 4.51
CA VAL A 67 6.49 -0.34 3.14
C VAL A 67 7.83 0.35 2.92
N ALA A 68 8.55 -0.03 1.87
CA ALA A 68 9.83 0.58 1.51
C ALA A 68 9.82 0.94 0.03
N ALA A 69 9.88 2.24 -0.28
CA ALA A 69 10.05 2.70 -1.64
C ALA A 69 11.52 2.57 -2.07
N HIS A 70 11.73 2.22 -3.32
CA HIS A 70 13.03 2.24 -3.97
C HIS A 70 12.88 2.77 -5.40
N ASP A 71 13.99 2.96 -6.10
CA ASP A 71 13.91 3.44 -7.48
C ASP A 71 13.26 2.37 -8.36
N GLY A 72 12.13 2.74 -8.97
CA GLY A 72 11.32 1.87 -9.82
C GLY A 72 10.26 1.02 -9.10
N GLY A 73 10.11 1.11 -7.77
CA GLY A 73 9.15 0.26 -7.09
C GLY A 73 9.01 0.43 -5.58
N VAL A 74 8.25 -0.49 -4.99
CA VAL A 74 7.91 -0.54 -3.57
C VAL A 74 7.92 -2.00 -3.08
N ASP A 75 8.64 -2.26 -1.99
CA ASP A 75 8.55 -3.51 -1.25
C ASP A 75 7.51 -3.40 -0.15
N VAL A 76 6.60 -4.37 -0.07
CA VAL A 76 5.53 -4.40 0.94
C VAL A 76 5.62 -5.70 1.72
N ARG A 77 5.78 -5.59 3.04
CA ARG A 77 5.59 -6.70 3.98
C ARG A 77 4.20 -6.63 4.57
N ALA A 78 3.46 -7.73 4.53
CA ALA A 78 2.10 -7.79 5.03
C ALA A 78 1.75 -9.16 5.62
N GLU A 79 0.76 -9.16 6.51
CA GLU A 79 0.14 -10.34 7.08
C GLU A 79 -1.31 -10.44 6.59
N ILE A 80 -1.71 -11.59 6.08
CA ILE A 80 -3.09 -11.96 5.77
C ILE A 80 -3.39 -13.22 6.59
N SER A 81 -4.06 -13.07 7.73
CA SER A 81 -4.33 -14.15 8.67
C SER A 81 -5.47 -15.05 8.15
N TRP A 82 -5.12 -15.95 7.23
CA TRP A 82 -6.00 -16.95 6.63
C TRP A 82 -5.20 -18.22 6.26
N ASP A 83 -5.87 -19.35 6.13
CA ASP A 83 -5.23 -20.66 5.90
C ASP A 83 -5.00 -21.00 4.41
N SER A 84 -5.55 -20.19 3.50
CA SER A 84 -5.43 -20.37 2.05
C SER A 84 -5.34 -19.04 1.34
N ASP A 85 -4.85 -19.02 0.10
CA ASP A 85 -4.79 -17.79 -0.68
C ASP A 85 -6.17 -17.13 -0.82
N LEU A 86 -6.22 -15.83 -0.54
CA LEU A 86 -7.39 -14.99 -0.77
C LEU A 86 -7.11 -14.02 -1.92
N PRO A 87 -8.12 -13.69 -2.76
CA PRO A 87 -8.04 -12.57 -3.67
C PRO A 87 -7.98 -11.25 -2.89
N VAL A 88 -6.87 -10.53 -3.00
CA VAL A 88 -6.60 -9.29 -2.27
C VAL A 88 -6.26 -8.17 -3.24
N ARG A 89 -6.89 -7.02 -3.05
CA ARG A 89 -6.49 -5.77 -3.69
C ARG A 89 -5.47 -5.06 -2.83
N VAL A 90 -4.35 -4.72 -3.45
CA VAL A 90 -3.33 -3.84 -2.88
C VAL A 90 -3.50 -2.47 -3.51
N SER A 91 -3.74 -1.45 -2.69
CA SER A 91 -3.84 -0.06 -3.14
C SER A 91 -2.66 0.74 -2.63
N PHE A 92 -2.15 1.64 -3.47
CA PHE A 92 -1.02 2.53 -3.19
C PHE A 92 -1.46 3.98 -3.32
N LEU A 93 -1.02 4.82 -2.40
CA LEU A 93 -1.02 6.27 -2.52
C LEU A 93 0.42 6.76 -2.43
N ILE A 94 0.89 7.43 -3.46
CA ILE A 94 2.30 7.82 -3.62
C ILE A 94 2.40 9.33 -3.78
N SER A 95 3.19 9.99 -2.94
CA SER A 95 3.43 11.46 -2.97
C SER A 95 4.91 11.80 -2.94
#